data_AF-A0A924ZDA4-F1
#
_entry.id   AF-A0A924ZDA4-F1
#
_cell.length_a   1.000
_cell.length_b   1.000
_cell.length_c   1.000
_cell.angle_alpha   90.00
_cell.angle_beta   90.00
_cell.angle_gamma   90.00
#
_symmetry.space_group_name_H-M   'P 1'
#
loop_
_entity.id
_entity.type
_entity.pdbx_description
1 polymer ?
#
loop_
_entity_poly.entity_id
_entity_poly.type
_entity_poly.pdbx_seq_one_letter_code
_entity_poly.pdbx_strand_id
1 'polypeptide(L)'
;MFSASVSVAATLASVRAPCARFLYSTGHACSSSLFSDALHPSAVTHDWIGEAGYAAVMHDNVTAAVPEPGACALMAAGLMLVVLQARRRARRNAIVA
;
A
#
# COMPACT_ATOMS: atom_id res chain seq x y z
N MET A 1 7.97 -17.54 20.05
CA MET A 1 7.11 -18.28 19.11
C MET A 1 6.42 -17.29 18.18
N PHE A 2 7.06 -16.92 17.07
CA PHE A 2 6.41 -16.29 15.92
C PHE A 2 6.90 -17.05 14.69
N SER A 3 6.26 -18.20 14.48
CA SER A 3 6.35 -18.95 13.25
C SER A 3 5.26 -18.40 12.34
N ALA A 4 5.63 -17.45 11.48
CA ALA A 4 4.92 -17.22 10.24
C ALA A 4 5.94 -17.52 9.14
N SER A 5 6.13 -18.81 8.92
CA SER A 5 6.52 -19.32 7.61
C SER A 5 5.54 -18.72 6.61
N VAL A 6 5.90 -17.55 6.05
CA VAL A 6 5.30 -17.08 4.80
C VAL A 6 5.38 -18.28 3.89
N SER A 7 4.21 -18.79 3.51
CA SER A 7 4.11 -20.02 2.75
C SER A 7 4.68 -19.74 1.37
N VAL A 8 5.98 -19.99 1.19
CA VAL A 8 6.70 -20.04 -0.09
C VAL A 8 6.26 -21.28 -0.88
N ALA A 9 4.95 -21.54 -0.89
CA ALA A 9 4.32 -22.75 -1.40
C ALA A 9 3.02 -22.45 -2.16
N ALA A 10 2.86 -21.23 -2.69
CA ALA A 10 1.88 -20.97 -3.75
C ALA A 10 2.62 -20.42 -4.97
N THR A 11 2.97 -21.35 -5.87
CA THR A 11 3.62 -21.18 -7.19
C THR A 11 5.01 -20.55 -7.18
N LEU A 12 6.04 -21.34 -7.54
CA LEU A 12 7.36 -20.81 -7.90
C LEU A 12 7.20 -19.68 -8.92
N ALA A 13 7.46 -18.45 -8.52
CA ALA A 13 7.49 -17.32 -9.44
C ALA A 13 8.76 -17.47 -10.29
N SER A 14 8.64 -17.93 -11.53
CA SER A 14 9.80 -18.08 -12.40
C SER A 14 10.36 -16.69 -12.75
N VAL A 15 11.51 -16.36 -12.17
CA VAL A 15 12.33 -15.17 -12.51
C VAL A 15 12.99 -15.29 -13.88
N ARG A 16 13.10 -16.52 -14.42
CA ARG A 16 13.91 -16.83 -15.61
C ARG A 16 13.07 -17.04 -16.85
N ALA A 17 11.76 -17.23 -16.70
CA ALA A 17 10.91 -17.71 -17.76
C ALA A 17 9.64 -16.85 -17.88
N PRO A 18 9.54 -16.00 -18.91
CA PRO A 18 8.37 -15.16 -19.15
C PRO A 18 7.11 -15.99 -19.43
N CYS A 19 5.95 -15.38 -19.20
CA CYS A 19 4.68 -16.09 -19.28
C CYS A 19 4.14 -16.22 -20.71
N ALA A 20 3.48 -17.34 -21.01
CA ALA A 20 2.96 -17.72 -22.32
C ALA A 20 1.86 -16.76 -22.76
N ARG A 21 2.21 -15.69 -23.49
CA ARG A 21 1.28 -14.82 -24.21
C ARG A 21 1.93 -13.66 -24.98
N PHE A 22 3.23 -13.46 -24.80
CA PHE A 22 3.99 -12.38 -25.42
C PHE A 22 5.01 -12.93 -26.43
N LEU A 23 5.35 -12.11 -27.43
CA LEU A 23 6.41 -12.43 -28.40
C LEU A 23 7.71 -12.69 -27.63
N TYR A 24 8.43 -13.76 -27.98
CA TYR A 24 9.64 -14.26 -27.28
C TYR A 24 9.44 -14.90 -25.90
N SER A 25 8.21 -15.28 -25.54
CA SER A 25 7.95 -16.00 -24.29
C SER A 25 8.24 -17.50 -24.37
N THR A 26 8.80 -18.08 -23.30
CA THR A 26 9.12 -19.52 -23.17
C THR A 26 7.95 -20.38 -22.68
N GLY A 27 6.76 -19.79 -22.49
CA GLY A 27 5.53 -20.57 -22.39
C GLY A 27 5.08 -20.95 -20.97
N HIS A 28 5.54 -20.27 -19.91
CA HIS A 28 5.07 -20.56 -18.54
C HIS A 28 3.70 -19.95 -18.22
N ALA A 29 2.97 -20.51 -17.25
CA ALA A 29 1.69 -19.95 -16.84
C ALA A 29 1.88 -18.52 -16.25
N CYS A 30 1.09 -17.55 -16.71
CA CYS A 30 1.15 -16.17 -16.21
C CYS A 30 0.77 -16.03 -14.73
N SER A 31 0.11 -17.04 -14.16
CA SER A 31 -0.18 -17.13 -12.73
C SER A 31 1.06 -17.48 -11.88
N SER A 32 2.17 -17.90 -12.48
CA SER A 32 3.39 -18.35 -11.80
C SER A 32 4.69 -17.77 -12.38
N SER A 33 4.62 -16.73 -13.20
CA SER A 33 5.81 -16.08 -13.79
C SER A 33 5.92 -14.65 -13.27
N LEU A 34 7.14 -14.21 -12.94
CA LEU A 34 7.34 -12.82 -12.50
C LEU A 34 7.26 -11.81 -13.65
N PHE A 35 7.55 -12.26 -14.86
CA PHE A 35 7.65 -11.40 -16.03
C PHE A 35 6.71 -11.86 -17.14
N SER A 36 6.16 -10.90 -17.87
CA SER A 36 5.38 -11.12 -19.10
C SER A 36 6.30 -11.30 -20.31
N ASP A 37 7.44 -10.62 -20.33
CA ASP A 37 8.52 -10.78 -21.31
C ASP A 37 9.92 -10.61 -20.65
N ALA A 38 10.95 -10.21 -21.40
CA ALA A 38 12.31 -10.03 -20.84
C ALA A 38 12.46 -8.81 -19.91
N LEU A 39 11.49 -7.90 -19.87
CA LEU A 39 11.59 -6.62 -19.16
C LEU A 39 10.37 -6.30 -18.29
N HIS A 40 9.16 -6.66 -18.76
CA HIS A 40 7.92 -6.23 -18.15
C HIS A 40 7.45 -7.22 -17.07
N PRO A 41 7.00 -6.74 -15.89
CA PRO A 41 6.39 -7.60 -14.89
C PRO A 41 5.12 -8.28 -15.43
N SER A 42 4.75 -9.40 -14.84
CA SER A 42 3.41 -9.97 -15.03
C SER A 42 2.38 -9.22 -14.18
N ALA A 43 1.08 -9.43 -14.47
CA ALA A 43 0.00 -8.86 -13.66
C ALA A 43 0.10 -9.25 -12.18
N VAL A 44 0.45 -10.51 -11.89
CA VAL A 44 0.64 -11.00 -10.52
C VAL A 44 1.78 -10.27 -9.82
N THR A 45 2.88 -10.01 -10.53
CA THR A 45 4.00 -9.22 -9.98
C THR A 45 3.62 -7.78 -9.74
N HIS A 46 2.79 -7.18 -10.61
CA HIS A 46 2.24 -5.85 -10.38
C HIS A 46 1.39 -5.80 -9.10
N ASP A 47 0.54 -6.80 -8.86
CA ASP A 47 -0.26 -6.89 -7.64
C ASP A 47 0.62 -6.98 -6.39
N TRP A 48 1.69 -7.79 -6.42
CA TRP A 48 2.63 -7.92 -5.30
C TRP A 48 3.44 -6.65 -5.04
N ILE A 49 3.93 -5.99 -6.09
CA ILE A 49 4.64 -4.71 -5.95
C ILE A 49 3.69 -3.64 -5.41
N GLY A 50 2.44 -3.62 -5.86
CA GLY A 50 1.40 -2.70 -5.36
C GLY A 50 1.11 -2.92 -3.87
N GLU A 51 0.89 -4.17 -3.46
CA GLU A 51 0.65 -4.53 -2.07
C GLU A 51 1.85 -4.19 -1.18
N ALA A 52 3.07 -4.54 -1.61
CA ALA A 52 4.29 -4.22 -0.89
C ALA A 52 4.52 -2.72 -0.78
N GLY A 53 4.23 -1.95 -1.84
CA GLY A 53 4.31 -0.49 -1.83
C GLY A 53 3.30 0.14 -0.88
N TYR A 54 2.05 -0.34 -0.88
CA TYR A 54 1.01 0.13 0.04
C TYR A 54 1.35 -0.19 1.50
N ALA A 55 1.79 -1.43 1.77
CA ALA A 55 2.22 -1.84 3.10
C ALA A 55 3.43 -1.02 3.59
N ALA A 56 4.41 -0.76 2.73
CA ALA A 56 5.57 0.06 3.08
C ALA A 56 5.20 1.50 3.44
N VAL A 57 4.23 2.09 2.72
CA VAL A 57 3.73 3.45 3.01
C VAL A 57 2.91 3.49 4.31
N MET A 58 2.08 2.47 4.55
CA MET A 58 1.14 2.47 5.68
C MET A 58 1.73 1.92 6.98
N HIS A 59 2.70 1.01 6.92
CA HIS A 59 3.21 0.30 8.10
C HIS A 59 4.64 0.65 8.48
N ASP A 60 5.54 0.93 7.53
CA ASP A 60 6.98 0.90 7.81
C ASP A 60 7.71 2.25 7.82
N ASN A 61 7.03 3.41 7.75
CA ASN A 61 7.65 4.75 7.85
C ASN A 61 8.86 5.01 6.90
N VAL A 62 9.12 4.15 5.91
CA VAL A 62 10.36 4.16 5.10
C VAL A 62 10.30 5.19 3.97
N THR A 63 9.12 5.51 3.46
CA THR A 63 8.94 6.71 2.64
C THR A 63 8.37 7.76 3.56
N ALA A 64 9.13 8.83 3.82
CA ALA A 64 8.62 10.01 4.51
C ALA A 64 7.19 10.26 4.03
N ALA A 65 6.23 10.16 4.94
CA ALA A 65 4.85 10.54 4.69
C ALA A 65 4.88 12.04 4.41
N VAL A 66 5.31 12.43 3.22
CA VAL A 66 5.17 13.78 2.69
C VAL A 66 3.68 13.85 2.47
N PRO A 67 2.92 14.51 3.35
CA PRO A 67 1.50 14.59 3.15
C PRO A 67 1.35 15.40 1.87
N GLU A 68 0.62 14.83 0.91
CA GLU A 68 0.21 15.59 -0.27
C GLU A 68 -0.39 16.92 0.20
N PRO A 69 -0.22 18.03 -0.53
CA PRO A 69 -0.70 19.34 -0.08
C PRO A 69 -2.16 19.33 0.38
N GLY A 70 -3.01 18.50 -0.26
CA GLY A 70 -4.39 18.27 0.15
C GLY A 70 -4.55 17.51 1.47
N ALA A 71 -3.69 16.53 1.77
CA ALA A 71 -3.70 15.80 3.04
C ALA A 71 -3.36 16.73 4.22
N CYS A 72 -2.39 17.64 4.04
CA CYS A 72 -2.11 18.70 5.02
C CYS A 72 -3.34 19.59 5.26
N ALA A 73 -4.04 20.00 4.19
CA ALA A 73 -5.22 20.84 4.29
C ALA A 73 -6.37 20.13 5.04
N LEU A 74 -6.63 18.86 4.74
CA LEU A 74 -7.66 18.08 5.41
C LEU A 74 -7.34 17.83 6.89
N MET A 75 -6.08 17.53 7.21
CA MET A 75 -5.63 17.37 8.59
C MET A 75 -5.79 18.68 9.39
N ALA A 76 -5.38 19.81 8.82
CA ALA A 76 -5.55 21.12 9.44
C ALA A 76 -7.03 21.47 9.66
N ALA A 77 -7.88 21.19 8.68
CA ALA A 77 -9.33 21.38 8.79
C ALA A 77 -9.93 20.51 9.91
N GLY A 78 -9.53 19.23 10.00
CA GLY A 78 -9.96 18.33 11.07
C GLY A 78 -9.56 18.83 12.45
N LEU A 79 -8.31 19.25 12.63
CA LEU A 79 -7.81 19.84 13.88
C LEU A 79 -8.55 21.12 14.25
N MET A 80 -8.84 21.98 13.27
CA MET A 80 -9.60 23.21 13.49
C MET A 80 -11.00 22.91 14.04
N LEU A 81 -11.69 21.91 13.49
CA LEU A 81 -13.01 21.49 13.99
C LEU A 81 -12.95 20.97 15.43
N VAL A 82 -11.93 20.19 15.77
CA VAL A 82 -11.73 19.68 17.14
C VAL A 82 -11.51 20.84 18.12
N VAL A 83 -10.66 21.81 17.77
CA VAL A 83 -10.41 23.00 18.60
C VAL A 83 -11.68 23.84 18.77
N LEU A 84 -12.43 24.07 17.69
CA LEU A 84 -13.70 24.82 17.77
C LEU A 84 -14.72 24.11 18.66
N GLN A 85 -14.83 22.79 18.56
CA GLN A 85 -15.73 21.99 19.38
C GLN A 85 -15.32 22.01 20.86
N ALA A 86 -14.03 21.91 21.16
CA ALA A 86 -13.50 22.02 22.52
C ALA A 86 -13.84 23.39 23.14
N ARG A 87 -13.67 24.48 22.38
CA ARG A 87 -14.01 25.84 22.83
C ARG A 87 -15.51 26.02 23.08
N ARG A 88 -16.37 25.46 22.21
CA ARG A 88 -17.84 25.48 22.41
C ARG A 88 -18.25 24.74 23.68
N ARG A 89 -17.65 23.57 23.94
CA ARG A 89 -17.91 22.80 25.16
C ARG A 89 -17.49 23.57 26.42
N ALA A 90 -16.30 24.17 26.42
CA ALA A 90 -15.82 24.96 27.56
C ALA A 90 -16.75 26.13 27.89
N ARG A 91 -17.23 26.86 26.87
CA ARG A 91 -18.19 27.96 27.05
C ARG A 91 -19.53 27.49 27.61
N ARG A 92 -20.06 26.36 27.12
CA ARG A 92 -21.31 25.81 27.64
C ARG A 92 -21.17 25.42 29.11
N ASN A 93 -20.06 24.80 29.50
CA ASN A 93 -19.80 24.43 30.88
C ASN A 93 -19.69 25.66 31.79
N ALA A 94 -19.11 26.76 31.30
CA ALA A 94 -18.99 28.02 32.04
C ALA A 94 -20.31 28.80 32.19
N ILE A 95 -21.34 28.50 31.39
CA ILE A 95 -22.68 29.11 31.49
C ILE A 95 -23.58 28.33 32.46
N VAL A 96 -23.32 27.05 32.66
CA VAL A 96 -24.11 26.15 33.53
C VAL A 96 -23.57 26.12 34.98
N ALA A 97 -22.34 26.59 35.19
CA ALA A 97 -21.72 26.74 36.52
C ALA A 97 -22.04 28.13 37.11
#